data_AF-A0A5N6FFK9-F1
#
_entry.id   AF-A0A5N6FFK9-F1
#
_cell.length_a   1.000
_cell.length_b   1.000
_cell.length_c   1.000
_cell.angle_alpha   90.00
_cell.angle_beta   90.00
_cell.angle_gamma   90.00
#
_symmetry.space_group_name_H-M   'P 1'
#
loop_
_entity.id
_entity.type
_entity.pdbx_description
1 polymer ?
#
loop_
_entity_poly.entity_id
_entity_poly.type
_entity_poly.pdbx_seq_one_letter_code
_entity_poly.pdbx_strand_id
1 'polypeptide(L)'
;MSDTDAEPTYCYPSRSARTSFNITRELHVACLLDDADRVTELLAIGADRDAVSHAGYSALDVADLLNRVSIVKRLLAHVNIHETGMLELMYAIRQGRSTVVRALLEMGLNDQLQDEALFRGVFLMACYIGTTFVINALVKYGPGLYVSPFEDMFVHVAMFLNNIEVADTIRDIADTERRNMFRDVEAYMLPDSYFDVIEDADEIFSDFLKDPNSPDFDVYVEHD
;
A
#
# COMPACT_ATOMS: atom_id res chain seq x y z
N MET A 1 -73.34 -14.13 -41.92
CA MET A 1 -72.26 -14.71 -41.12
C MET A 1 -71.02 -14.80 -41.98
N SER A 2 -69.99 -14.00 -41.68
CA SER A 2 -68.56 -14.37 -41.70
C SER A 2 -67.72 -13.09 -41.74
N ASP A 3 -67.66 -12.38 -40.62
CA ASP A 3 -66.57 -11.43 -40.39
C ASP A 3 -65.32 -12.26 -40.09
N THR A 4 -64.34 -12.19 -40.99
CA THR A 4 -63.06 -12.87 -40.84
C THR A 4 -62.18 -12.04 -39.92
N ASP A 5 -61.94 -12.56 -38.72
CA ASP A 5 -61.03 -12.01 -37.72
C ASP A 5 -59.61 -11.87 -38.30
N ALA A 6 -59.21 -10.64 -38.60
CA ALA A 6 -57.83 -10.33 -38.93
C ALA A 6 -57.01 -10.26 -37.63
N GLU A 7 -56.17 -11.28 -37.39
CA GLU A 7 -55.26 -11.30 -36.25
C GLU A 7 -54.36 -10.05 -36.23
N PRO A 8 -54.17 -9.39 -35.06
CA PRO A 8 -53.25 -8.29 -34.95
C PRO A 8 -51.83 -8.82 -35.16
N THR A 9 -51.21 -8.38 -36.26
CA THR A 9 -49.80 -8.65 -36.55
C THR A 9 -48.94 -8.00 -35.48
N TYR A 10 -48.59 -8.75 -34.44
CA TYR A 10 -47.62 -8.33 -33.44
C TYR A 10 -46.26 -8.18 -34.12
N CYS A 11 -45.88 -6.93 -34.39
CA CYS A 11 -44.54 -6.58 -34.79
C CYS A 11 -43.64 -6.76 -33.55
N TYR A 12 -43.03 -7.93 -33.40
CA TYR A 12 -41.95 -8.09 -32.43
C TYR A 12 -40.87 -7.06 -32.78
N PRO A 13 -40.41 -6.23 -31.83
CA PRO A 13 -39.28 -5.36 -32.08
C PRO A 13 -38.15 -6.23 -32.59
N SER A 14 -37.54 -5.82 -33.71
CA SER A 14 -36.44 -6.57 -34.33
C SER A 14 -35.42 -6.89 -33.24
N ARG A 15 -35.17 -8.19 -33.02
CA ARG A 15 -34.16 -8.69 -32.09
C ARG A 15 -32.89 -7.89 -32.38
N SER A 16 -32.53 -6.98 -31.46
CA SER A 16 -31.46 -5.99 -31.66
C SER A 16 -30.29 -6.71 -32.32
N ALA A 17 -29.94 -6.24 -33.51
CA ALA A 17 -28.88 -6.81 -34.32
C ALA A 17 -27.68 -7.12 -33.42
N ARG A 18 -27.24 -8.38 -33.47
CA ARG A 18 -25.98 -8.90 -32.91
C ARG A 18 -25.10 -7.79 -32.36
N THR A 19 -25.08 -7.66 -31.03
CA THR A 19 -24.04 -6.99 -30.23
C THR A 19 -23.20 -6.03 -31.06
N SER A 20 -23.63 -4.76 -31.17
CA SER A 20 -22.67 -3.71 -31.54
C SER A 20 -21.46 -3.92 -30.65
N PHE A 21 -20.29 -4.10 -31.26
CA PHE A 21 -19.03 -4.31 -30.55
C PHE A 21 -18.80 -3.08 -29.69
N ASN A 22 -19.24 -3.15 -28.44
CA ASN A 22 -19.13 -2.04 -27.52
C ASN A 22 -17.74 -2.14 -26.89
N ILE A 23 -16.79 -1.46 -27.52
CA ILE A 23 -15.37 -1.42 -27.14
C ILE A 23 -15.22 -1.13 -25.64
N THR A 24 -16.07 -0.26 -25.07
CA THR A 24 -16.02 0.07 -23.64
C THR A 24 -16.50 -1.09 -22.78
N ARG A 25 -17.54 -1.84 -23.19
CA ARG A 25 -17.97 -3.06 -22.49
C ARG A 25 -16.89 -4.13 -22.54
N GLU A 26 -16.22 -4.29 -23.67
CA GLU A 26 -15.11 -5.24 -23.79
C GLU A 26 -13.94 -4.88 -22.88
N LEU A 27 -13.66 -3.58 -22.68
CA LEU A 27 -12.63 -3.12 -21.75
C LEU A 27 -12.95 -3.55 -20.31
N HIS A 28 -14.20 -3.41 -19.87
CA HIS A 28 -14.63 -3.88 -18.55
C HIS A 28 -14.53 -5.41 -18.41
N VAL A 29 -14.88 -6.16 -19.47
CA VAL A 29 -14.77 -7.63 -19.47
C VAL A 29 -13.31 -8.06 -19.42
N ALA A 30 -12.41 -7.40 -20.16
CA ALA A 30 -10.98 -7.68 -20.10
C ALA A 30 -10.41 -7.43 -18.69
N CYS A 31 -10.86 -6.36 -18.01
CA CYS A 31 -10.50 -6.10 -16.61
C CYS A 31 -11.00 -7.20 -15.66
N LEU A 32 -12.20 -7.74 -15.89
CA LEU A 32 -12.78 -8.83 -15.10
C LEU A 32 -12.01 -10.15 -15.29
N LEU A 33 -11.55 -10.42 -16.52
CA LEU A 33 -10.83 -11.64 -16.89
C LEU A 33 -9.33 -11.60 -16.57
N ASP A 34 -8.82 -10.49 -16.03
CA ASP A 34 -7.39 -10.26 -15.77
C ASP A 34 -6.52 -10.28 -17.06
N ASP A 35 -7.11 -9.89 -18.19
CA ASP A 35 -6.45 -9.93 -19.50
C ASP A 35 -5.79 -8.58 -19.81
N ALA A 36 -4.56 -8.41 -19.31
CA ALA A 36 -3.81 -7.16 -19.45
C ALA A 36 -3.44 -6.82 -20.90
N ASP A 37 -3.21 -7.83 -21.75
CA ASP A 37 -2.83 -7.64 -23.15
C ASP A 37 -4.04 -7.16 -23.95
N ARG A 38 -5.21 -7.76 -23.72
CA ARG A 38 -6.45 -7.30 -24.34
C ARG A 38 -6.85 -5.90 -23.88
N VAL A 39 -6.56 -5.51 -22.64
CA VAL A 39 -6.72 -4.13 -22.17
C VAL A 39 -5.87 -3.17 -23.01
N THR A 40 -4.60 -3.50 -23.28
CA THR A 40 -3.75 -2.64 -24.12
C THR A 40 -4.20 -2.55 -25.57
N GLU A 41 -4.67 -3.66 -26.14
CA GLU A 41 -5.24 -3.67 -27.50
C GLU A 41 -6.47 -2.77 -27.58
N LEU A 42 -7.38 -2.88 -26.61
CA LEU A 42 -8.61 -2.10 -26.58
C LEU A 42 -8.33 -0.61 -26.40
N LEU A 43 -7.39 -0.25 -25.51
CA LEU A 43 -6.94 1.15 -25.36
C LEU A 43 -6.31 1.68 -26.66
N ALA A 44 -5.52 0.88 -27.37
CA ALA A 44 -4.93 1.26 -28.65
C ALA A 44 -5.97 1.44 -29.78
N ILE A 45 -7.09 0.71 -29.73
CA ILE A 45 -8.23 0.86 -30.64
C ILE A 45 -9.06 2.13 -30.34
N GLY A 46 -8.79 2.80 -29.21
CA GLY A 46 -9.49 4.02 -28.79
C GLY A 46 -10.63 3.74 -27.81
N ALA A 47 -10.55 2.65 -27.03
CA ALA A 47 -11.45 2.46 -25.89
C ALA A 47 -11.32 3.65 -24.93
N ASP A 48 -12.45 4.26 -24.58
CA ASP A 48 -12.48 5.25 -23.52
C ASP A 48 -12.24 4.57 -22.17
N ARG A 49 -11.13 4.93 -21.52
CA ARG A 49 -10.72 4.41 -20.22
C ARG A 49 -11.67 4.84 -19.10
N ASP A 50 -12.21 6.06 -19.21
CA ASP A 50 -13.06 6.66 -18.20
C ASP A 50 -14.55 6.30 -18.43
N ALA A 51 -14.82 5.47 -19.44
CA ALA A 51 -16.14 4.95 -19.71
C ALA A 51 -16.67 4.16 -18.51
N VAL A 52 -17.92 4.44 -18.15
CA VAL A 52 -18.61 3.76 -17.06
C VAL A 52 -19.53 2.67 -17.59
N SER A 53 -19.56 1.55 -16.88
CA SER A 53 -20.53 0.47 -17.07
C SER A 53 -21.96 0.92 -16.75
N HIS A 54 -22.95 0.08 -17.08
CA HIS A 54 -24.37 0.34 -16.72
C HIS A 54 -24.60 0.46 -15.21
N ALA A 55 -23.69 -0.05 -14.39
CA ALA A 55 -23.74 0.04 -12.94
C ALA A 55 -22.99 1.28 -12.39
N GLY A 56 -22.39 2.11 -13.26
CA GLY A 56 -21.68 3.33 -12.89
C GLY A 56 -20.20 3.14 -12.54
N TYR A 57 -19.66 1.92 -12.64
CA TYR A 57 -18.23 1.63 -12.41
C TYR A 57 -17.42 1.86 -13.67
N SER A 58 -16.29 2.55 -13.55
CA SER A 58 -15.26 2.64 -14.59
C SER A 58 -14.44 1.36 -14.69
N ALA A 59 -13.69 1.20 -15.79
CA ALA A 59 -12.74 0.09 -15.94
C ALA A 59 -11.69 0.08 -14.82
N LEU A 60 -11.27 1.26 -14.35
CA LEU A 60 -10.34 1.41 -13.24
C LEU A 60 -10.95 0.93 -11.92
N ASP A 61 -12.23 1.21 -11.66
CA ASP A 61 -12.92 0.75 -10.44
C ASP A 61 -13.03 -0.77 -10.40
N VAL A 62 -13.32 -1.40 -11.54
CA VAL A 62 -13.37 -2.87 -11.65
C VAL A 62 -12.00 -3.47 -11.39
N ALA A 63 -10.93 -2.87 -11.94
CA ALA A 63 -9.57 -3.35 -11.72
C ALA A 63 -9.11 -3.17 -10.26
N ASP A 64 -9.50 -2.06 -9.60
CA ASP A 64 -9.19 -1.80 -8.19
C ASP A 64 -9.94 -2.76 -7.26
N LEU A 65 -11.24 -2.97 -7.48
CA LEU A 65 -12.04 -3.93 -6.70
C LEU A 65 -11.48 -5.36 -6.77
N LEU A 66 -10.92 -5.73 -7.92
CA LEU A 66 -10.34 -7.06 -8.17
C LEU A 66 -8.84 -7.14 -7.85
N ASN A 67 -8.23 -6.08 -7.32
CA ASN A 67 -6.80 -5.99 -7.01
C ASN A 67 -5.86 -6.30 -8.20
N ARG A 68 -6.25 -5.91 -9.41
CA ARG A 68 -5.50 -6.20 -10.65
C ARG A 68 -4.49 -5.11 -10.98
N VAL A 69 -3.37 -5.09 -10.24
CA VAL A 69 -2.31 -4.08 -10.39
C VAL A 69 -1.78 -3.98 -11.81
N SER A 70 -1.59 -5.11 -12.50
CA SER A 70 -1.11 -5.12 -13.90
C SER A 70 -2.05 -4.38 -14.84
N ILE A 71 -3.36 -4.58 -14.71
CA ILE A 71 -4.38 -3.88 -15.50
C ILE A 71 -4.44 -2.41 -15.12
N VAL A 72 -4.41 -2.08 -13.83
CA VAL A 72 -4.38 -0.69 -13.35
C VAL A 72 -3.21 0.06 -13.99
N LYS A 73 -2.01 -0.55 -14.04
CA LYS A 73 -0.85 0.03 -14.72
C LYS A 73 -1.09 0.24 -16.22
N ARG A 74 -1.76 -0.69 -16.91
CA ARG A 74 -2.11 -0.52 -18.34
C ARG A 74 -3.10 0.63 -18.53
N LEU A 75 -4.12 0.74 -17.68
CA LEU A 75 -5.10 1.83 -17.71
C LEU A 75 -4.43 3.19 -17.41
N LEU A 76 -3.45 3.21 -16.51
CA LEU A 76 -2.67 4.40 -16.16
C LEU A 76 -1.50 4.69 -17.12
N ALA A 77 -1.19 3.81 -18.09
CA ALA A 77 -0.03 3.96 -18.97
C ALA A 77 -0.10 5.23 -19.85
N HIS A 78 -1.29 5.75 -20.11
CA HIS A 78 -1.49 7.00 -20.85
C HIS A 78 -1.42 8.26 -19.97
N VAL A 79 -1.41 8.11 -18.64
CA VAL A 79 -1.28 9.25 -17.70
C VAL A 79 0.18 9.67 -17.64
N ASN A 80 0.44 10.96 -17.77
CA ASN A 80 1.78 11.50 -17.59
C ASN A 80 2.13 11.53 -16.09
N ILE A 81 2.77 10.47 -15.61
CA ILE A 81 3.12 10.29 -14.19
C ILE A 81 3.99 11.44 -13.68
N HIS A 82 4.84 12.01 -14.53
CA HIS A 82 5.72 13.11 -14.13
C HIS A 82 4.97 14.44 -13.88
N GLU A 83 3.85 14.66 -14.56
CA GLU A 83 3.11 15.93 -14.42
C GLU A 83 1.90 15.78 -13.49
N THR A 84 1.16 14.68 -13.60
CA THR A 84 -0.10 14.48 -12.88
C THR A 84 -0.04 13.36 -11.84
N GLY A 85 1.06 12.61 -11.74
CA GLY A 85 1.17 11.44 -10.86
C GLY A 85 0.95 11.76 -9.39
N MET A 86 1.48 12.88 -8.89
CA MET A 86 1.27 13.33 -7.51
C MET A 86 -0.21 13.64 -7.22
N LEU A 87 -0.88 14.34 -8.13
CA LEU A 87 -2.29 14.67 -7.98
C LEU A 87 -3.15 13.39 -7.99
N GLU A 88 -2.84 12.47 -8.91
CA GLU A 88 -3.52 11.17 -9.01
C GLU A 88 -3.31 10.33 -7.75
N LEU A 89 -2.10 10.34 -7.18
CA LEU A 89 -1.79 9.66 -5.92
C LEU A 89 -2.63 10.24 -4.77
N MET A 90 -2.66 11.56 -4.63
CA MET A 90 -3.47 12.21 -3.59
C MET A 90 -4.95 11.87 -3.74
N TYR A 91 -5.46 11.82 -4.97
CA TYR A 91 -6.84 11.43 -5.25
C TYR A 91 -7.09 9.96 -4.88
N ALA A 92 -6.20 9.05 -5.26
CA ALA A 92 -6.29 7.63 -4.93
C ALA A 92 -6.27 7.39 -3.41
N ILE A 93 -5.42 8.11 -2.67
CA ILE A 93 -5.36 8.06 -1.19
C ILE A 93 -6.69 8.51 -0.59
N ARG A 94 -7.25 9.65 -1.07
CA ARG A 94 -8.54 10.16 -0.59
C ARG A 94 -9.71 9.21 -0.82
N GLN A 95 -9.61 8.40 -1.87
CA GLN A 95 -10.64 7.41 -2.21
C GLN A 95 -10.38 6.03 -1.61
N GLY A 96 -9.26 5.84 -0.91
CA GLY A 96 -8.88 4.55 -0.33
C GLY A 96 -8.48 3.49 -1.36
N ARG A 97 -8.15 3.88 -2.60
CA ARG A 97 -7.81 2.98 -3.72
C ARG A 97 -6.38 2.47 -3.60
N SER A 98 -6.18 1.50 -2.71
CA SER A 98 -4.84 0.97 -2.39
C SER A 98 -4.12 0.36 -3.60
N THR A 99 -4.84 -0.20 -4.57
CA THR A 99 -4.22 -0.84 -5.75
C THR A 99 -3.71 0.21 -6.74
N VAL A 100 -4.44 1.32 -6.86
CA VAL A 100 -4.05 2.48 -7.67
C VAL A 100 -2.83 3.15 -7.04
N VAL A 101 -2.84 3.36 -5.72
CA VAL A 101 -1.66 3.87 -4.97
C VAL A 101 -0.44 3.00 -5.23
N ARG A 102 -0.57 1.68 -5.08
CA ARG A 102 0.51 0.73 -5.36
C ARG A 102 0.99 0.82 -6.81
N ALA A 103 0.08 0.84 -7.77
CA ALA A 103 0.43 0.93 -9.19
C ALA A 103 1.22 2.20 -9.49
N LEU A 104 0.77 3.36 -8.99
CA LEU A 104 1.43 4.65 -9.18
C LEU A 104 2.85 4.67 -8.61
N LEU A 105 3.05 4.13 -7.40
CA LEU A 105 4.38 4.03 -6.78
C LEU A 105 5.31 3.12 -7.60
N GLU A 106 4.81 1.96 -8.03
CA GLU A 106 5.57 1.00 -8.86
C GLU A 106 5.86 1.52 -10.29
N MET A 107 5.15 2.55 -10.77
CA MET A 107 5.38 3.15 -12.09
C MET A 107 6.42 4.28 -12.09
N GLY A 108 7.09 4.53 -10.96
CA GLY A 108 8.20 5.50 -10.87
C GLY A 108 7.86 6.81 -10.16
N LEU A 109 6.71 6.92 -9.50
CA LEU A 109 6.37 8.11 -8.70
C LEU A 109 7.31 8.30 -7.50
N ASN A 110 8.05 7.26 -7.13
CA ASN A 110 9.06 7.31 -6.06
C ASN A 110 10.13 8.38 -6.30
N ASP A 111 10.47 8.69 -7.56
CA ASP A 111 11.44 9.75 -7.88
C ASP A 111 10.93 11.15 -7.47
N GLN A 112 9.61 11.37 -7.56
CA GLN A 112 8.99 12.63 -7.13
C GLN A 112 8.79 12.70 -5.62
N LEU A 113 8.75 11.54 -4.96
CA LEU A 113 8.54 11.40 -3.52
C LEU A 113 9.87 11.26 -2.75
N GLN A 114 11.02 11.40 -3.40
CA GLN A 114 12.34 11.33 -2.73
C GLN A 114 12.48 12.35 -1.59
N ASP A 115 11.77 13.48 -1.67
CA ASP A 115 11.71 14.42 -0.56
C ASP A 115 10.91 13.81 0.60
N GLU A 116 11.62 13.47 1.67
CA GLU A 116 11.07 12.91 2.90
C GLU A 116 9.99 13.81 3.51
N ALA A 117 10.14 15.14 3.43
CA ALA A 117 9.16 16.07 3.97
C ALA A 117 7.85 16.04 3.18
N LEU A 118 7.96 15.95 1.84
CA LEU A 118 6.82 15.80 0.94
C LEU A 118 6.12 14.47 1.20
N PHE A 119 6.86 13.37 1.23
CA PHE A 119 6.28 12.05 1.43
C PHE A 119 5.66 11.90 2.82
N ARG A 120 6.27 12.47 3.87
CA ARG A 120 5.68 12.57 5.21
C ARG A 120 4.35 13.31 5.20
N GLY A 121 4.22 14.37 4.40
CA GLY A 121 2.95 15.08 4.20
C GLY A 121 1.88 14.22 3.52
N VAL A 122 2.26 13.45 2.49
CA VAL A 122 1.38 12.47 1.84
C VAL A 122 0.95 11.36 2.80
N PHE A 123 1.88 10.86 3.60
CA PHE A 123 1.60 9.86 4.63
C PHE A 123 0.65 10.41 5.71
N LEU A 124 0.88 11.64 6.17
CA LEU A 124 -0.02 12.32 7.09
C LEU A 124 -1.46 12.45 6.54
N MET A 125 -1.57 12.75 5.25
CA MET A 125 -2.86 12.78 4.55
C MET A 125 -3.53 11.40 4.52
N ALA A 126 -2.76 10.33 4.34
CA ALA A 126 -3.25 8.96 4.42
C ALA A 126 -3.66 8.57 5.85
N CYS A 127 -2.97 9.06 6.88
CA CYS A 127 -3.40 8.87 8.27
C CYS A 127 -4.72 9.60 8.58
N TYR A 128 -4.92 10.76 7.94
CA TYR A 128 -6.12 11.56 8.09
C TYR A 128 -7.32 10.91 7.37
N ILE A 129 -7.27 10.73 6.05
CA ILE A 129 -8.45 10.28 5.25
C ILE A 129 -8.36 8.82 4.80
N GLY A 130 -7.16 8.26 4.77
CA GLY A 130 -6.90 6.97 4.12
C GLY A 130 -7.35 5.75 4.91
N THR A 131 -7.11 4.59 4.30
CA THR A 131 -7.40 3.27 4.86
C THR A 131 -6.11 2.58 5.29
N THR A 132 -6.23 1.56 6.14
CA THR A 132 -5.11 0.68 6.53
C THR A 132 -4.39 0.07 5.33
N PHE A 133 -5.13 -0.26 4.26
CA PHE A 133 -4.56 -0.76 3.01
C PHE A 133 -3.66 0.26 2.32
N VAL A 134 -4.06 1.54 2.31
CA VAL A 134 -3.24 2.62 1.74
C VAL A 134 -1.99 2.85 2.57
N ILE A 135 -2.09 2.86 3.91
CA ILE A 135 -0.92 2.98 4.81
C ILE A 135 0.09 1.88 4.52
N ASN A 136 -0.36 0.63 4.48
CA ASN A 136 0.50 -0.52 4.17
C ASN A 136 1.11 -0.43 2.76
N ALA A 137 0.36 0.07 1.77
CA ALA A 137 0.89 0.27 0.43
C ALA A 137 1.98 1.36 0.40
N LEU A 138 1.79 2.47 1.11
CA LEU A 138 2.77 3.56 1.21
C LEU A 138 4.05 3.10 1.92
N VAL A 139 3.95 2.38 3.05
CA VAL A 139 5.13 1.87 3.76
C VAL A 139 5.89 0.83 2.93
N LYS A 140 5.18 -0.03 2.20
CA LYS A 140 5.81 -1.13 1.44
C LYS A 140 6.42 -0.69 0.12
N TYR A 141 5.77 0.22 -0.61
CA TYR A 141 6.17 0.60 -1.98
C TYR A 141 6.67 2.04 -2.10
N GLY A 142 6.48 2.85 -1.07
CA GLY A 142 6.94 4.23 -1.04
C GLY A 142 8.44 4.36 -0.77
N PRO A 143 8.98 5.57 -0.87
CA PRO A 143 10.32 5.89 -0.43
C PRO A 143 10.43 5.63 1.08
N GLY A 144 11.56 5.04 1.52
CA GLY A 144 11.75 4.49 2.86
C GLY A 144 11.56 5.49 4.00
N LEU A 145 10.31 5.72 4.39
CA LEU A 145 9.89 6.53 5.51
C LEU A 145 9.95 5.71 6.78
N TYR A 146 10.66 6.21 7.78
CA TYR A 146 10.59 5.68 9.13
C TYR A 146 9.41 6.31 9.85
N VAL A 147 8.46 5.48 10.25
CA VAL A 147 7.24 5.90 10.95
C VAL A 147 7.52 6.15 12.42
N SER A 148 8.41 5.37 13.05
CA SER A 148 8.67 5.40 14.49
C SER A 148 9.01 6.78 15.07
N PRO A 149 9.86 7.64 14.45
CA PRO A 149 10.18 8.96 15.02
C PRO A 149 9.00 9.92 15.06
N PHE A 150 7.96 9.67 14.25
CA PHE A 150 6.79 10.53 14.10
C PHE A 150 5.49 9.80 14.50
N GLU A 151 5.60 8.67 15.21
CA GLU A 151 4.48 7.82 15.62
C GLU A 151 3.36 8.64 16.27
N ASP A 152 3.70 9.41 17.31
CA ASP A 152 2.75 10.25 18.05
C ASP A 152 1.98 11.21 17.13
N MET A 153 2.67 11.81 16.15
CA MET A 153 2.05 12.74 15.20
C MET A 153 1.02 12.02 14.32
N PHE A 154 1.40 10.87 13.77
CA PHE A 154 0.52 10.11 12.87
C PHE A 154 -0.67 9.50 13.61
N VAL A 155 -0.42 8.92 14.79
CA VAL A 155 -1.47 8.36 15.66
C VAL A 155 -2.43 9.46 16.09
N HIS A 156 -1.94 10.63 16.50
CA HIS A 156 -2.81 11.73 16.90
C HIS A 156 -3.74 12.18 15.76
N VAL A 157 -3.22 12.28 14.54
CA VAL A 157 -4.03 12.66 13.37
C VAL A 157 -5.07 11.58 13.00
N ALA A 158 -4.71 10.30 13.06
CA ALA A 158 -5.65 9.21 12.81
C ALA A 158 -6.78 9.17 13.87
N MET A 159 -6.41 9.36 15.14
CA MET A 159 -7.35 9.37 16.27
C MET A 159 -8.28 10.59 16.23
N PHE A 160 -7.83 11.73 15.70
CA PHE A 160 -8.67 12.93 15.55
C PHE A 160 -9.93 12.66 14.71
N LEU A 161 -9.84 11.76 13.72
CA LEU A 161 -10.98 11.32 12.90
C LEU A 161 -11.60 10.00 13.39
N ASN A 162 -11.23 9.54 14.59
CA ASN A 162 -11.67 8.28 15.18
C ASN A 162 -11.36 7.06 14.29
N ASN A 163 -10.26 7.12 13.53
CA ASN A 163 -9.78 6.01 12.70
C ASN A 163 -8.83 5.15 13.54
N ILE A 164 -9.42 4.34 14.42
CA ILE A 164 -8.69 3.49 15.37
C ILE A 164 -7.88 2.44 14.62
N GLU A 165 -8.43 1.86 13.56
CA GLU A 165 -7.74 0.84 12.76
C GLU A 165 -6.44 1.38 12.17
N VAL A 166 -6.47 2.59 11.59
CA VAL A 166 -5.24 3.21 11.07
C VAL A 166 -4.26 3.52 12.19
N ALA A 167 -4.72 4.05 13.33
CA ALA A 167 -3.86 4.30 14.48
C ALA A 167 -3.17 3.01 14.99
N ASP A 168 -3.89 1.90 15.09
CA ASP A 168 -3.35 0.61 15.49
C ASP A 168 -2.32 0.11 14.49
N THR A 169 -2.60 0.19 13.18
CA THR A 169 -1.61 -0.21 12.16
C THR A 169 -0.35 0.63 12.20
N ILE A 170 -0.44 1.93 12.49
CA ILE A 170 0.73 2.82 12.62
C ILE A 170 1.59 2.38 13.81
N ARG A 171 0.98 2.06 14.96
CA ARG A 171 1.69 1.56 16.14
C ARG A 171 2.38 0.23 15.84
N ASP A 172 1.69 -0.70 15.17
CA ASP A 172 2.26 -2.00 14.78
C ASP A 172 3.47 -1.83 13.86
N ILE A 173 3.40 -0.90 12.90
CA ILE A 173 4.50 -0.58 11.99
C ILE A 173 5.67 0.02 12.78
N ALA A 174 5.43 1.01 13.62
CA ALA A 174 6.47 1.66 14.44
C ALA A 174 7.14 0.68 15.42
N ASP A 175 6.37 -0.20 16.07
CA ASP A 175 6.90 -1.27 16.92
C ASP A 175 7.77 -2.24 16.15
N THR A 176 7.41 -2.55 14.91
CA THR A 176 8.18 -3.43 14.04
C THR A 176 9.49 -2.77 13.60
N GLU A 177 9.46 -1.49 13.24
CA GLU A 177 10.66 -0.70 12.93
C GLU A 177 11.63 -0.62 14.11
N ARG A 178 11.12 -0.32 15.32
CA ARG A 178 11.94 -0.29 16.54
C ARG A 178 12.58 -1.64 16.81
N ARG A 179 11.82 -2.74 16.71
CA ARG A 179 12.36 -4.10 16.89
C ARG A 179 13.44 -4.46 15.86
N ASN A 180 13.25 -4.08 14.60
CA ASN A 180 14.26 -4.30 13.56
C ASN A 180 15.54 -3.53 13.87
N MET A 181 15.42 -2.27 14.30
CA MET A 181 16.58 -1.45 14.70
C MET A 181 17.35 -2.07 15.88
N PHE A 182 16.66 -2.58 16.91
CA PHE A 182 17.32 -3.26 18.03
C PHE A 182 18.07 -4.52 17.59
N ARG A 183 17.49 -5.33 16.69
CA ARG A 183 18.14 -6.55 16.18
C ARG A 183 19.41 -6.24 15.40
N ASP A 184 19.38 -5.18 14.59
CA ASP A 184 20.55 -4.75 13.84
C ASP A 184 21.67 -4.27 14.79
N VAL A 185 21.33 -3.54 15.85
CA VAL A 185 22.29 -3.13 16.88
C VAL A 185 22.89 -4.33 17.62
N GLU A 186 22.10 -5.33 18.01
CA GLU A 186 22.59 -6.58 18.61
C GLU A 186 23.57 -7.31 17.69
N ALA A 187 23.24 -7.43 16.40
CA ALA A 187 24.10 -8.06 15.41
C ALA A 187 25.44 -7.32 15.19
N TYR A 188 25.47 -5.99 15.37
CA TYR A 188 26.69 -5.19 15.26
C TYR A 188 27.50 -5.11 16.56
N MET A 189 26.86 -5.15 17.73
CA MET A 189 27.54 -5.08 19.03
C MET A 189 28.07 -6.42 19.52
N LEU A 190 27.52 -7.56 19.04
CA LEU A 190 27.95 -8.89 19.44
C LEU A 190 28.22 -9.75 18.20
N PRO A 191 29.43 -9.69 17.62
CA PRO A 191 29.85 -10.67 16.61
C PRO A 191 29.73 -12.08 17.20
N ASP A 192 29.35 -13.08 16.40
CA ASP A 192 29.17 -14.48 16.84
C ASP A 192 30.39 -15.03 17.64
N SER A 193 31.59 -14.50 17.38
CA SER A 193 32.82 -14.81 18.12
C SER A 193 32.84 -14.35 19.58
N TYR A 194 31.89 -13.52 20.02
CA TYR A 194 31.78 -13.06 21.41
C TYR A 194 31.06 -14.10 22.28
N PHE A 195 30.14 -14.89 21.71
CA PHE A 195 29.43 -15.93 22.44
C PHE A 195 30.24 -17.21 22.62
N ASP A 196 31.23 -17.50 21.77
CA ASP A 196 32.19 -18.59 21.98
C ASP A 196 33.07 -18.39 23.23
N VAL A 197 33.15 -17.17 23.77
CA VAL A 197 33.91 -16.84 25.00
C VAL A 197 33.02 -16.93 26.25
N ILE A 198 31.69 -17.02 26.10
CA ILE A 198 30.73 -16.96 27.21
C ILE A 198 30.36 -18.34 27.76
N GLU A 199 30.70 -19.45 27.09
CA GLU A 199 30.51 -20.79 27.67
C GLU A 199 31.20 -20.94 29.04
N ASP A 200 32.24 -20.14 29.30
CA ASP A 200 32.95 -20.08 30.59
C ASP A 200 32.84 -18.70 31.29
N ALA A 201 31.88 -17.85 30.92
CA ALA A 201 31.75 -16.51 31.54
C ALA A 201 31.54 -16.59 33.06
N ASP A 202 30.78 -17.57 33.53
CA ASP A 202 30.58 -17.81 34.96
C ASP A 202 31.89 -18.26 35.63
N GLU A 203 32.73 -19.03 34.93
CA GLU A 203 34.01 -19.51 35.45
C GLU A 203 35.04 -18.37 35.50
N ILE A 204 35.15 -17.59 34.43
CA ILE A 204 36.00 -16.38 34.33
C ILE A 204 35.61 -15.34 35.40
N PHE A 205 34.31 -15.10 35.58
CA PHE A 205 33.83 -14.16 36.60
C PHE A 205 34.09 -14.70 38.01
N SER A 206 33.96 -16.02 38.22
CA SER A 206 34.28 -16.64 39.50
C SER A 206 35.78 -16.62 39.82
N ASP A 207 36.65 -16.75 38.82
CA ASP A 207 38.10 -16.68 38.98
C ASP A 207 38.56 -15.24 39.23
N PHE A 208 37.96 -14.25 38.56
CA PHE A 208 38.19 -12.84 38.85
C PHE A 208 37.83 -12.47 40.29
N LEU A 209 36.70 -12.96 40.80
CA LEU A 209 36.28 -12.73 42.20
C LEU A 209 37.14 -13.47 43.23
N LYS A 210 37.84 -14.53 42.83
CA LYS A 210 38.75 -15.29 43.71
C LYS A 210 40.20 -14.83 43.60
N ASP A 211 40.52 -13.93 42.67
CA ASP A 211 41.87 -13.42 42.50
C ASP A 211 42.27 -12.58 43.75
N PRO A 212 43.34 -12.95 44.47
CA PRO A 212 43.82 -12.21 45.64
C PRO A 212 44.30 -10.79 45.32
N ASN A 213 44.46 -10.43 44.05
CA ASN A 213 44.75 -9.07 43.58
C ASN A 213 43.52 -8.34 43.02
N SER A 214 42.32 -8.93 43.10
CA SER A 214 41.10 -8.25 42.68
C SER A 214 40.81 -7.04 43.58
N PRO A 215 40.32 -5.92 43.02
CA PRO A 215 39.98 -4.74 43.80
C PRO A 215 38.87 -5.09 44.80
N ASP A 216 39.11 -4.80 46.07
CA ASP A 216 38.18 -5.10 47.17
C ASP A 216 36.98 -4.14 47.10
N PHE A 217 35.85 -4.63 46.56
CA PHE A 217 34.65 -3.82 46.33
C PHE A 217 33.85 -3.55 47.61
N ASP A 218 34.21 -4.18 48.74
CA ASP A 218 33.56 -4.01 50.04
C ASP A 218 34.10 -2.82 50.87
N VAL A 219 35.01 -2.02 50.33
CA VAL A 219 35.42 -0.76 50.99
C VAL A 219 34.33 0.28 50.78
N TYR A 220 33.31 0.25 51.63
CA TYR A 220 32.43 1.39 51.85
C TYR A 220 33.28 2.58 52.30
N VAL A 221 33.44 3.56 51.43
CA VAL A 221 34.01 4.85 51.78
C VAL A 221 32.98 5.55 52.67
N GLU A 222 33.13 5.42 53.99
CA GLU A 222 32.50 6.34 54.94
C GLU A 222 33.08 7.74 54.67
N HIS A 223 32.25 8.61 54.11
CA HIS A 223 32.56 10.03 53.98
C HIS A 223 32.15 10.75 55.27
N ASP A 224 33.14 11.25 56.01
CA ASP A 224 33.01 12.30 57.03
C ASP A 224 32.70 13.66 56.40
#